data_AF-A0A945EYZ1-F1
#
_entry.id   AF-A0A945EYZ1-F1
#
_cell.length_a   1.000
_cell.length_b   1.000
_cell.length_c   1.000
_cell.angle_alpha   90.00
_cell.angle_beta   90.00
_cell.angle_gamma   90.00
#
_symmetry.space_group_name_H-M   'P 1'
#
loop_
_entity.id
_entity.type
_entity.pdbx_description
1 polymer ?
#
loop_
_entity_poly.entity_id
_entity_poly.type
_entity_poly.pdbx_seq_one_letter_code
_entity_poly.pdbx_strand_id
1 'polypeptide(L)'
;MENNISPKELENSNYELPVSNLQINKSRDENLTEFGKKTLKDRYLMPGEDYQDLFMRVAKYYSDDDMHAERIYNYISNLWFMPATPILSNGGTDRGMPISCFLNEVED
;
A
#
# COMPACT_ATOMS: atom_id res chain seq x y z
N MET A 1 -0.60 -31.39 10.95
CA MET A 1 -2.03 -31.69 11.17
C MET A 1 -2.74 -30.37 11.09
N GLU A 2 -3.29 -30.05 9.92
CA GLU A 2 -4.11 -28.87 9.73
C GLU A 2 -5.37 -29.05 10.56
N ASN A 3 -5.58 -28.15 11.53
CA ASN A 3 -6.83 -28.10 12.26
C ASN A 3 -7.88 -27.49 11.34
N ASN A 4 -8.56 -28.34 10.58
CA ASN A 4 -9.74 -27.98 9.81
C ASN A 4 -10.89 -27.69 10.78
N ILE A 5 -10.97 -26.44 11.21
CA ILE A 5 -12.09 -25.91 11.98
C ILE A 5 -13.33 -25.95 11.09
N SER A 6 -14.40 -26.56 11.59
CA SER A 6 -15.66 -26.72 10.85
C SER A 6 -16.33 -25.36 10.67
N PRO A 7 -16.99 -25.08 9.53
CA PRO A 7 -17.70 -23.81 9.30
C PRO A 7 -18.72 -23.43 10.39
N LYS A 8 -19.20 -24.39 11.19
CA LYS A 8 -20.11 -24.16 12.32
C LYS A 8 -19.44 -23.65 13.60
N GLU A 9 -18.12 -23.78 13.71
CA GLU A 9 -17.35 -23.31 14.89
C GLU A 9 -17.01 -21.81 14.79
N LEU A 10 -17.08 -21.22 13.58
CA LEU A 10 -16.93 -19.78 13.35
C LEU A 10 -18.16 -18.97 13.80
N GLU A 11 -19.34 -19.59 13.90
CA GLU A 11 -20.62 -18.91 14.13
C GLU A 11 -20.86 -18.53 15.61
N ASN A 12 -20.02 -19.01 16.55
CA ASN A 12 -20.19 -18.80 18.00
C ASN A 12 -18.97 -18.19 18.70
N SER A 13 -17.99 -17.68 17.96
CA SER A 13 -16.95 -16.85 18.55
C SER A 13 -17.34 -15.38 18.36
N ASN A 14 -17.44 -14.62 19.45
CA ASN A 14 -17.40 -13.16 19.41
C ASN A 14 -15.99 -12.67 19.03
N TYR A 15 -15.38 -13.27 18.01
CA TYR A 15 -14.24 -12.69 17.32
C TYR A 15 -14.83 -11.64 16.38
N GLU A 16 -15.00 -10.43 16.91
CA GLU A 16 -14.99 -9.25 16.06
C GLU A 16 -13.65 -9.29 15.33
N LEU A 17 -13.67 -9.62 14.03
CA LEU A 17 -12.56 -9.26 13.16
C LEU A 17 -12.28 -7.78 13.44
N PRO A 18 -11.04 -7.39 13.79
CA PRO A 18 -10.77 -6.00 14.07
C PRO A 18 -11.21 -5.22 12.85
N VAL A 19 -12.24 -4.39 13.01
CA VAL A 19 -12.65 -3.44 12.00
C VAL A 19 -11.50 -2.45 11.93
N SER A 20 -10.52 -2.78 11.12
CA SER A 20 -9.34 -1.96 10.85
C SER A 20 -9.84 -0.75 10.07
N ASN A 21 -10.32 0.23 10.82
CA ASN A 21 -10.51 1.57 10.32
C ASN A 21 -9.12 2.11 10.00
N LEU A 22 -8.57 1.78 8.82
CA LEU A 22 -7.29 2.29 8.35
C LEU A 22 -7.30 3.82 8.43
N GLN A 23 -6.52 4.38 9.36
CA GLN A 23 -6.46 5.82 9.60
C GLN A 23 -5.32 6.44 8.82
N ILE A 24 -5.66 7.38 7.95
CA ILE A 24 -4.68 8.20 7.24
C ILE A 24 -4.26 9.34 8.18
N ASN A 25 -2.97 9.42 8.51
CA ASN A 25 -2.43 10.50 9.33
C ASN A 25 -1.75 11.57 8.45
N LYS A 26 -2.50 12.63 8.13
CA LYS A 26 -2.00 13.78 7.35
C LYS A 26 -0.89 14.58 8.02
N SER A 27 -0.69 14.47 9.33
CA SER A 27 0.41 15.19 10.00
C SER A 27 1.78 14.74 9.46
N ARG A 28 1.89 13.49 8.98
CA ARG A 28 3.14 12.92 8.44
C ARG A 28 3.61 13.55 7.13
N ASP A 29 2.82 14.44 6.52
CA ASP A 29 3.30 15.27 5.41
C ASP A 29 4.45 16.19 5.83
N GLU A 30 4.60 16.46 7.14
CA GLU A 30 5.74 17.17 7.72
C GLU A 30 7.08 16.41 7.54
N ASN A 31 7.04 15.08 7.38
CA ASN A 31 8.22 14.26 7.12
C ASN A 31 8.76 14.50 5.70
N LEU A 32 7.91 14.93 4.76
CA LEU A 32 8.29 15.13 3.37
C LEU A 32 8.98 16.47 3.17
N THR A 33 10.11 16.46 2.46
CA THR A 33 10.76 17.69 2.00
C THR A 33 9.93 18.39 0.94
N GLU A 34 10.09 19.70 0.77
CA GLU A 34 9.38 20.48 -0.25
C GLU A 34 9.66 19.97 -1.68
N PHE A 35 10.89 19.54 -1.97
CA PHE A 35 11.22 18.91 -3.24
C PHE A 35 10.54 17.55 -3.41
N GLY A 36 10.48 16.74 -2.34
CA GLY A 36 9.77 15.47 -2.31
C GLY A 36 8.28 15.65 -2.61
N LYS A 37 7.62 16.58 -1.92
CA LYS A 37 6.22 16.96 -2.16
C LYS A 37 5.97 17.35 -3.62
N LYS A 38 6.83 18.21 -4.16
CA LYS A 38 6.72 18.64 -5.57
C LYS A 38 6.87 17.46 -6.54
N THR A 39 7.80 16.55 -6.26
CA THR A 39 8.02 15.34 -7.09
C THR A 39 6.82 14.40 -7.04
N LEU A 40 6.27 14.15 -5.85
CA LEU A 40 5.07 13.33 -5.67
C LEU A 40 3.87 13.90 -6.41
N LYS A 41 3.63 15.21 -6.24
CA LYS A 41 2.51 15.93 -6.87
C LYS A 41 2.60 15.96 -8.39
N ASP A 42 3.80 16.12 -8.95
CA ASP A 42 4.01 16.22 -10.39
C ASP A 42 3.74 14.89 -11.12
N ARG A 43 4.04 13.75 -10.50
CA ARG A 43 4.13 12.46 -11.23
C ARG A 43 3.31 11.31 -10.67
N TYR A 44 2.95 11.34 -9.38
CA TYR A 44 2.46 10.14 -8.68
C TYR A 44 1.04 10.27 -8.12
N LEU A 45 0.59 11.49 -7.79
CA LEU A 45 -0.77 11.70 -7.29
C LEU A 45 -1.82 11.51 -8.40
N MET A 46 -2.91 10.83 -8.04
CA MET A 46 -4.12 10.76 -8.84
C MET A 46 -4.99 12.02 -8.66
N PRO A 47 -5.94 12.32 -9.57
CA PRO A 47 -6.85 13.44 -9.39
C PRO A 47 -7.61 13.35 -8.05
N GLY A 48 -7.49 14.38 -7.21
CA GLY A 48 -8.14 14.43 -5.89
C GLY A 48 -7.40 13.69 -4.77
N GLU A 49 -6.21 13.13 -5.05
CA GLU A 49 -5.39 12.41 -4.09
C GLU A 49 -4.33 13.33 -3.44
N ASP A 50 -4.07 13.14 -2.15
CA ASP A 50 -3.00 13.79 -1.38
C ASP A 50 -1.84 12.82 -1.07
N TYR A 51 -0.73 13.29 -0.48
CA TYR A 51 0.47 12.45 -0.30
C TYR A 51 0.22 11.19 0.54
N GLN A 52 -0.47 11.33 1.67
CA GLN A 52 -0.79 10.18 2.52
C GLN A 52 -1.83 9.26 1.87
N ASP A 53 -2.71 9.81 1.04
CA ASP A 53 -3.70 9.03 0.30
C ASP A 53 -3.01 8.13 -0.74
N LEU A 54 -2.00 8.66 -1.45
CA LEU A 54 -1.11 7.87 -2.31
C LEU A 54 -0.45 6.72 -1.54
N PHE A 55 0.13 7.00 -0.37
CA PHE A 55 0.79 5.96 0.43
C PHE A 55 -0.20 4.90 0.90
N MET A 56 -1.41 5.29 1.31
CA MET A 56 -2.46 4.36 1.71
C MET A 56 -2.98 3.53 0.52
N ARG A 57 -3.21 4.15 -0.65
CA ARG A 57 -3.63 3.43 -1.87
C ARG A 57 -2.62 2.33 -2.21
N VAL A 58 -1.35 2.68 -2.27
CA VAL A 58 -0.27 1.73 -2.60
C VAL A 58 -0.19 0.64 -1.54
N ALA A 59 -0.25 0.99 -0.25
CA ALA A 59 -0.22 0.02 0.83
C ALA A 59 -1.40 -0.98 0.75
N LYS A 60 -2.63 -0.50 0.57
CA LYS A 60 -3.81 -1.35 0.44
C LYS A 60 -3.75 -2.26 -0.78
N TYR A 61 -3.29 -1.74 -1.91
CA TYR A 61 -3.27 -2.51 -3.15
C TYR A 61 -2.32 -3.71 -3.13
N TYR A 62 -1.18 -3.59 -2.45
CA TYR A 62 -0.18 -4.66 -2.35
C TYR A 62 -0.23 -5.44 -1.04
N SER A 63 -1.31 -5.32 -0.27
CA SER A 63 -1.49 -6.03 1.00
C SER A 63 -2.63 -7.04 0.92
N ASP A 64 -2.47 -8.15 1.61
CA ASP A 64 -3.48 -9.23 1.66
C ASP A 64 -4.67 -8.90 2.57
N ASP A 65 -4.42 -8.10 3.61
CA ASP A 65 -5.41 -7.65 4.57
C ASP A 65 -5.10 -6.23 5.07
N ASP A 66 -6.04 -5.64 5.80
CA ASP A 66 -5.90 -4.28 6.31
C ASP A 66 -4.81 -4.15 7.39
N MET A 67 -4.53 -5.19 8.19
CA MET A 67 -3.41 -5.14 9.15
C MET A 67 -2.07 -5.09 8.43
N HIS A 68 -1.94 -5.79 7.31
CA HIS A 68 -0.79 -5.73 6.43
C HIS A 68 -0.68 -4.35 5.77
N ALA A 69 -1.79 -3.81 5.27
CA ALA A 69 -1.83 -2.46 4.69
C ALA A 69 -1.42 -1.38 5.71
N GLU A 70 -1.89 -1.49 6.95
CA GLU A 70 -1.52 -0.56 8.03
C GLU A 70 -0.01 -0.57 8.30
N ARG A 71 0.61 -1.75 8.37
CA ARG A 71 2.07 -1.88 8.56
C ARG A 71 2.83 -1.22 7.41
N ILE A 72 2.47 -1.53 6.15
CA ILE A 72 3.12 -0.94 4.98
C ILE A 72 2.93 0.58 4.97
N TYR A 73 1.71 1.07 5.17
CA TYR A 73 1.40 2.50 5.23
C TYR A 73 2.25 3.20 6.30
N ASN A 74 2.36 2.62 7.50
CA ASN A 74 3.17 3.18 8.57
C ASN A 74 4.66 3.26 8.21
N TYR A 75 5.21 2.26 7.52
CA TYR A 75 6.60 2.28 7.10
C TYR A 75 6.87 3.32 5.99
N ILE A 76 5.98 3.43 5.01
CA ILE A 76 6.10 4.42 3.92
C ILE A 76 5.92 5.84 4.47
N SER A 77 4.86 6.09 5.24
CA SER A 77 4.52 7.44 5.73
C SER A 77 5.49 7.98 6.79
N ASN A 78 6.22 7.11 7.49
CA ASN A 78 7.36 7.50 8.34
C ASN A 78 8.70 7.59 7.57
N LEU A 79 8.68 7.38 6.24
CA LEU A 79 9.86 7.39 5.37
C LEU A 79 10.96 6.38 5.75
N TRP A 80 10.59 5.26 6.38
CA TRP A 80 11.54 4.19 6.70
C TRP A 80 11.95 3.40 5.45
N PHE A 81 11.07 3.37 4.45
CA PHE A 81 11.41 3.00 3.09
C PHE A 81 10.50 3.76 2.12
N MET A 82 10.83 3.70 0.83
CA MET A 82 9.96 4.19 -0.23
C MET A 82 9.83 3.12 -1.32
N PRO A 83 8.62 2.81 -1.82
CA PRO A 83 8.47 1.87 -2.93
C PRO A 83 9.12 2.40 -4.21
N ALA A 84 9.49 1.48 -5.11
CA ALA A 84 10.02 1.85 -6.42
C ALA A 84 8.98 2.63 -7.25
N THR A 85 9.47 3.40 -8.23
CA THR A 85 8.65 4.22 -9.14
C THR A 85 7.42 3.52 -9.72
N PRO A 86 7.50 2.29 -10.30
CA PRO A 86 6.31 1.64 -10.85
C PRO A 86 5.32 1.24 -9.76
N ILE A 87 5.79 0.89 -8.55
CA ILE A 87 4.92 0.54 -7.42
C ILE A 87 4.09 1.75 -7.00
N LEU A 88 4.73 2.93 -6.86
CA LEU A 88 4.06 4.18 -6.53
C LEU A 88 3.12 4.67 -7.65
N SER A 89 3.56 4.57 -8.91
CA SER A 89 2.82 5.12 -10.06
C SER A 89 1.59 4.30 -10.43
N ASN A 90 1.67 2.97 -10.25
CA ASN A 90 0.71 2.02 -10.83
C ASN A 90 -0.17 1.33 -9.80
N GLY A 91 0.29 1.18 -8.54
CA GLY A 91 -0.45 0.41 -7.53
C GLY A 91 -1.84 0.97 -7.25
N GLY A 92 -2.90 0.19 -7.43
CA GLY A 92 -4.28 0.64 -7.21
C GLY A 92 -4.79 1.61 -8.28
N THR A 93 -4.22 1.56 -9.48
CA THR A 93 -4.64 2.35 -10.64
C THR A 93 -4.75 1.43 -11.86
N ASP A 94 -5.40 1.89 -12.92
CA ASP A 94 -5.45 1.17 -14.21
C ASP A 94 -4.19 1.42 -15.08
N ARG A 95 -3.10 1.90 -14.49
CA ARG A 95 -1.84 2.22 -15.19
C ARG A 95 -0.85 1.08 -15.06
N GLY A 96 -0.37 0.54 -16.19
CA GLY A 96 0.89 -0.21 -16.28
C GLY A 96 1.08 -1.42 -15.34
N MET A 97 2.30 -1.95 -15.33
CA MET A 97 2.70 -3.06 -14.44
C MET A 97 3.58 -2.56 -13.27
N PRO A 98 3.62 -3.27 -12.13
CA PRO A 98 4.48 -2.93 -10.98
C PRO A 98 5.99 -3.18 -11.20
N ILE A 99 6.42 -3.47 -12.42
CA ILE A 99 7.76 -3.96 -12.73
C ILE A 99 8.57 -2.86 -13.42
N SER A 100 9.76 -2.55 -12.90
CA SER A 100 10.68 -1.55 -13.48
C SER A 100 11.70 -2.17 -14.44
N CYS A 101 12.15 -3.38 -14.16
CA CYS A 101 13.29 -3.99 -14.82
C CYS A 101 12.90 -5.37 -15.33
N PHE A 102 13.26 -5.65 -16.58
CA PHE A 102 13.11 -6.96 -17.20
C PHE A 102 14.47 -7.44 -17.66
N LEU A 103 14.72 -8.74 -17.49
CA LEU A 103 15.87 -9.41 -18.08
C LEU A 103 15.36 -10.22 -19.26
N ASN A 104 15.92 -9.98 -20.44
CA ASN A 104 15.62 -10.74 -21.64
C ASN A 104 16.78 -11.68 -21.96
N GLU A 105 16.46 -12.83 -22.53
CA GLU A 105 17.40 -13.78 -23.12
C GLU A 105 17.19 -13.80 -24.65
N VAL A 106 18.26 -14.04 -25.41
CA VAL A 106 18.22 -14.13 -26.88
C VAL A 106 18.79 -15.48 -27.26
N GLU A 107 18.02 -16.26 -28.04
CA GLU A 107 18.48 -17.53 -28.61
C GLU A 107 19.59 -17.29 -29.65
N ASP A 108 20.50 -18.26 -29.81
CA ASP A 108 21.64 -18.20 -30.75
C ASP A 108 21.20 -18.10 -32.22
#